data_AF-A0AAW0F2C0-F1
#
_entry.id   AF-A0AAW0F2C0-F1
#
_cell.length_a   1.000
_cell.length_b   1.000
_cell.length_c   1.000
_cell.angle_alpha   90.00
_cell.angle_beta   90.00
_cell.angle_gamma   90.00
#
_symmetry.space_group_name_H-M   'P 1'
#
loop_
_entity.id
_entity.type
_entity.pdbx_description
1 polymer ?
#
loop_
_entity_poly.entity_id
_entity_poly.type
_entity_poly.pdbx_seq_one_letter_code
_entity_poly.pdbx_strand_id
1 'polypeptide(L)'
;MALLQRVVRVMQEVAPLSLADQSWDNVGVLLESPAPNMHNTLLLTIDLTPEVMEECVAKKVEVIVAYHPPLFRPIKRLTLQDPKQRILLQAAAAGMSIYAPHTALDAADGGINDWLASLVAAGGAYTTTPIQPTSSYAPSAKEATEATGMGRLVRLKEELPFATLVESLKEQLGLPSVRVALPDSWEPTHPVSSVAVCAGSGSGVFRLLRRPAHVLLSGEMGHHDVLAATAAGQAVVLCEHTNTERGFLRAVLLQTLQARLEGTTVLVSEKDHDPLVAW
;
A
#
# COMPACT_ATOMS: atom_id res chain seq x y z
N MET A 1 -19.90 -17.76 11.15
CA MET A 1 -19.86 -16.53 10.33
C MET A 1 -19.04 -16.84 9.10
N ALA A 2 -19.53 -16.54 7.88
CA ALA A 2 -18.79 -16.82 6.65
C ALA A 2 -17.49 -16.00 6.59
N LEU A 3 -16.50 -16.48 5.81
CA LEU A 3 -15.16 -15.89 5.84
C LEU A 3 -15.17 -14.42 5.43
N LEU A 4 -15.96 -14.05 4.44
CA LEU A 4 -16.07 -12.66 3.98
C LEU A 4 -16.45 -11.71 5.13
N GLN A 5 -17.47 -12.04 5.94
CA GLN A 5 -17.87 -11.16 7.04
C GLN A 5 -16.80 -11.11 8.15
N ARG A 6 -16.04 -12.19 8.36
CA ARG A 6 -14.89 -12.19 9.28
C ARG A 6 -13.78 -11.27 8.78
N VAL A 7 -13.44 -11.36 7.49
CA VAL A 7 -12.45 -10.49 6.84
C VAL A 7 -12.89 -9.03 6.94
N VAL A 8 -14.12 -8.70 6.55
CA VAL A 8 -14.65 -7.33 6.63
C VAL A 8 -14.59 -6.80 8.06
N ARG A 9 -14.99 -7.59 9.07
CA ARG A 9 -14.93 -7.16 10.47
C ARG A 9 -13.51 -6.86 10.92
N VAL A 10 -12.56 -7.74 10.60
CA VAL A 10 -11.15 -7.54 10.96
C VAL A 10 -10.57 -6.33 10.23
N MET A 11 -10.82 -6.20 8.93
CA MET A 11 -10.34 -5.06 8.13
C MET A 11 -10.95 -3.74 8.57
N GLN A 12 -12.19 -3.71 9.07
CA GLN A 12 -12.79 -2.50 9.63
C GLN A 12 -12.05 -1.98 10.87
N GLU A 13 -11.35 -2.85 11.58
CA GLU A 13 -10.50 -2.48 12.72
C GLU A 13 -9.05 -2.17 12.31
N VAL A 14 -8.55 -2.79 11.24
CA VAL A 14 -7.19 -2.55 10.70
C VAL A 14 -7.12 -1.27 9.87
N ALA A 15 -8.05 -1.12 8.93
CA ALA A 15 -8.15 -0.02 7.99
C ALA A 15 -9.63 0.33 7.76
N PRO A 16 -10.26 1.06 8.70
CA PRO A 16 -11.66 1.46 8.58
C PRO A 16 -11.90 2.22 7.27
N LEU A 17 -12.95 1.84 6.53
CA LEU A 17 -13.22 2.43 5.21
C LEU A 17 -13.55 3.93 5.24
N SER A 18 -13.89 4.48 6.41
CA SER A 18 -14.04 5.93 6.65
C SER A 18 -12.73 6.72 6.47
N LEU A 19 -11.59 6.03 6.46
CA LEU A 19 -10.27 6.63 6.21
C LEU A 19 -9.96 6.78 4.72
N ALA A 20 -10.66 6.04 3.84
CA ALA A 20 -10.42 6.11 2.39
C ALA A 20 -10.76 7.48 1.81
N ASP A 21 -10.14 7.83 0.68
CA ASP A 21 -10.48 9.03 -0.07
C ASP A 21 -11.90 8.93 -0.64
N GLN A 22 -12.79 9.77 -0.10
CA GLN A 22 -14.22 9.75 -0.43
C GLN A 22 -14.55 10.38 -1.80
N SER A 23 -13.57 11.02 -2.45
CA SER A 23 -13.82 11.76 -3.69
C SER A 23 -13.61 10.92 -4.95
N TRP A 24 -12.81 9.86 -4.88
CA TRP A 24 -12.48 9.04 -6.05
C TRP A 24 -12.27 7.55 -5.78
N ASP A 25 -12.05 7.12 -4.53
CA ASP A 25 -11.68 5.73 -4.26
C ASP A 25 -12.89 4.77 -4.30
N ASN A 26 -12.62 3.48 -4.51
CA ASN A 26 -13.62 2.41 -4.45
C ASN A 26 -13.14 1.25 -3.57
N VAL A 27 -13.52 1.29 -2.30
CA VAL A 27 -13.08 0.37 -1.25
C VAL A 27 -14.23 -0.48 -0.70
N GLY A 28 -13.88 -1.52 0.06
CA GLY A 28 -14.82 -2.44 0.68
C GLY A 28 -15.04 -3.71 -0.13
N VAL A 29 -16.22 -4.31 0.00
CA VAL A 29 -16.59 -5.51 -0.77
C VAL A 29 -16.95 -5.08 -2.19
N LEU A 30 -16.11 -5.44 -3.15
CA LEU A 30 -16.28 -5.08 -4.56
C LEU A 30 -17.00 -6.17 -5.35
N LEU A 31 -16.88 -7.42 -4.90
CA LEU A 31 -17.59 -8.57 -5.45
C LEU A 31 -17.93 -9.51 -4.30
N GLU A 32 -19.21 -9.76 -4.07
CA GLU A 32 -19.69 -10.79 -3.16
C GLU A 32 -20.22 -11.96 -3.98
N SER A 33 -19.70 -13.17 -3.74
CA SER A 33 -20.21 -14.35 -4.41
C SER A 33 -21.60 -14.73 -3.87
N PRO A 34 -22.62 -14.97 -4.73
CA PRO A 34 -23.93 -15.42 -4.30
C PRO A 34 -23.93 -16.88 -3.80
N ALA A 35 -22.93 -17.66 -4.19
CA ALA A 35 -22.72 -19.03 -3.73
C ALA A 35 -21.25 -19.17 -3.31
N PRO A 36 -20.88 -18.70 -2.10
CA PRO A 36 -19.51 -18.78 -1.62
C PRO A 36 -19.02 -20.23 -1.60
N ASN A 37 -17.79 -20.45 -2.07
CA ASN A 37 -17.11 -21.71 -1.77
C ASN A 37 -16.73 -21.72 -0.26
N MET A 38 -16.47 -22.89 0.31
CA MET A 38 -16.27 -23.07 1.76
C MET A 38 -14.87 -23.61 2.07
N HIS A 39 -13.87 -23.09 1.38
CA HIS A 39 -12.48 -23.55 1.49
C HIS A 39 -11.72 -22.88 2.64
N ASN A 40 -12.29 -21.85 3.26
CA ASN A 40 -11.72 -21.08 4.37
C ASN A 40 -10.30 -20.59 4.09
N THR A 41 -10.05 -20.20 2.83
CA THR A 41 -8.75 -19.75 2.33
C THR A 41 -8.87 -18.29 1.88
N LEU A 42 -8.02 -17.43 2.43
CA LEU A 42 -7.89 -16.02 2.08
C LEU A 42 -6.58 -15.81 1.32
N LEU A 43 -6.61 -15.03 0.23
CA LEU A 43 -5.40 -14.61 -0.48
C LEU A 43 -5.27 -13.08 -0.49
N LEU A 44 -4.06 -12.60 -0.16
CA LEU A 44 -3.65 -11.20 -0.20
C LEU A 44 -2.86 -10.91 -1.48
N THR A 45 -3.15 -9.79 -2.13
CA THR A 45 -2.42 -9.30 -3.31
C THR A 45 -2.50 -7.78 -3.41
N ILE A 46 -1.51 -7.15 -4.02
CA ILE A 46 -1.54 -5.77 -4.50
C ILE A 46 -2.44 -5.70 -5.73
N ASP A 47 -2.03 -6.37 -6.82
CA ASP A 47 -2.74 -6.37 -8.09
C ASP A 47 -3.38 -7.72 -8.40
N LEU A 48 -4.71 -7.74 -8.51
CA LEU A 48 -5.42 -8.93 -8.98
C LEU A 48 -5.34 -9.05 -10.51
N THR A 49 -4.24 -9.63 -11.00
CA THR A 49 -4.01 -9.93 -12.43
C THR A 49 -4.61 -11.28 -12.85
N PRO A 50 -4.67 -11.61 -14.16
CA PRO A 50 -5.10 -12.93 -14.61
C PRO A 50 -4.29 -14.08 -14.00
N GLU A 51 -2.96 -13.92 -13.86
CA GLU A 51 -2.07 -14.92 -13.27
C GLU A 51 -2.35 -15.11 -11.77
N VAL A 52 -2.66 -14.03 -11.05
CA VAL A 52 -3.09 -14.10 -9.65
C VAL A 52 -4.46 -14.78 -9.53
N MET A 53 -5.38 -14.51 -10.45
CA MET A 53 -6.68 -15.17 -10.47
C MET A 53 -6.56 -16.68 -10.72
N GLU A 54 -5.67 -17.10 -11.63
CA GLU A 54 -5.36 -18.52 -11.85
C GLU A 54 -4.79 -19.17 -10.58
N GLU A 55 -3.90 -18.47 -9.87
CA GLU A 55 -3.39 -18.90 -8.57
C GLU A 55 -4.53 -19.05 -7.53
N CYS A 56 -5.46 -18.09 -7.45
CA CYS A 56 -6.60 -18.17 -6.54
C CYS A 56 -7.47 -19.41 -6.79
N VAL A 57 -7.75 -19.73 -8.06
CA VAL A 57 -8.49 -20.95 -8.44
C VAL A 57 -7.72 -22.19 -8.02
N ALA A 58 -6.43 -22.27 -8.35
CA ALA A 58 -5.59 -23.43 -8.03
C ALA A 58 -5.47 -23.67 -6.51
N LYS A 59 -5.37 -22.59 -5.73
CA LYS A 59 -5.26 -22.61 -4.27
C LYS A 59 -6.61 -22.66 -3.55
N LYS A 60 -7.73 -22.79 -4.28
CA LYS A 60 -9.09 -22.90 -3.73
C LYS A 60 -9.43 -21.73 -2.80
N VAL A 61 -9.11 -20.51 -3.22
CA VAL A 61 -9.39 -19.31 -2.44
C VAL A 61 -10.90 -19.11 -2.29
N GLU A 62 -11.33 -18.61 -1.13
CA GLU A 62 -12.71 -18.21 -0.82
C GLU A 62 -12.86 -16.67 -0.83
N VAL A 63 -11.88 -15.96 -0.27
CA VAL A 63 -11.84 -14.49 -0.25
C VAL A 63 -10.51 -13.99 -0.79
N ILE A 64 -10.56 -12.95 -1.62
CA ILE A 64 -9.40 -12.23 -2.12
C ILE A 64 -9.42 -10.85 -1.47
N VAL A 65 -8.34 -10.46 -0.79
CA VAL A 65 -8.08 -9.08 -0.38
C VAL A 65 -7.07 -8.51 -1.37
N ALA A 66 -7.57 -7.73 -2.32
CA ALA A 66 -6.77 -7.02 -3.32
C ALA A 66 -6.60 -5.58 -2.87
N TYR A 67 -5.37 -5.14 -2.61
CA TYR A 67 -5.10 -3.77 -2.17
C TYR A 67 -5.55 -2.76 -3.24
N HIS A 68 -5.17 -2.97 -4.50
CA HIS A 68 -5.70 -2.18 -5.61
C HIS A 68 -7.10 -2.68 -6.02
N PRO A 69 -8.13 -1.80 -6.06
CA PRO A 69 -9.47 -2.16 -6.49
C PRO A 69 -9.50 -2.67 -7.95
N PRO A 70 -9.81 -3.94 -8.24
CA PRO A 70 -9.98 -4.39 -9.63
C PRO A 70 -11.16 -3.69 -10.32
N LEU A 71 -12.13 -3.22 -9.53
CA LEU A 71 -13.24 -2.35 -9.94
C LEU A 71 -12.96 -0.88 -9.63
N PHE A 72 -11.90 -0.30 -10.17
CA PHE A 72 -11.53 1.09 -9.87
C PHE A 72 -12.49 2.16 -10.44
N ARG A 73 -13.14 1.87 -11.58
CA ARG A 73 -14.12 2.77 -12.21
C ARG A 73 -15.43 2.04 -12.47
N PRO A 74 -16.57 2.74 -12.53
CA PRO A 74 -17.85 2.12 -12.89
C PRO A 74 -17.78 1.39 -14.23
N ILE A 75 -18.13 0.11 -14.25
CA ILE A 75 -18.23 -0.70 -15.47
C ILE A 75 -19.67 -0.73 -15.96
N LYS A 76 -19.87 -0.55 -17.27
CA LYS A 76 -21.20 -0.57 -17.90
C LYS A 76 -21.63 -1.96 -18.40
N ARG A 77 -20.65 -2.85 -18.59
CA ARG A 77 -20.82 -4.20 -19.13
C ARG A 77 -19.83 -5.14 -18.43
N LEU A 78 -20.23 -6.40 -18.27
CA LEU A 78 -19.40 -7.46 -17.70
C LEU A 78 -19.34 -8.62 -18.69
N THR A 79 -18.20 -8.77 -19.36
CA THR A 79 -17.99 -9.72 -20.48
C THR A 79 -16.61 -10.36 -20.38
N LEU A 80 -16.39 -11.47 -21.09
CA LEU A 80 -15.09 -12.15 -21.11
C LEU A 80 -14.04 -11.48 -22.03
N GLN A 81 -14.40 -10.39 -22.74
CA GLN A 81 -13.53 -9.71 -23.70
C GLN A 81 -12.47 -8.84 -23.01
N ASP A 82 -12.81 -8.26 -21.86
CA ASP A 82 -11.90 -7.44 -21.07
C ASP A 82 -11.25 -8.30 -19.96
N PRO A 83 -9.91 -8.24 -19.79
CA PRO A 83 -9.22 -9.04 -18.77
C PRO A 83 -9.70 -8.80 -17.34
N LYS A 84 -10.00 -7.56 -16.95
CA LYS A 84 -10.48 -7.24 -15.59
C LYS A 84 -11.89 -7.78 -15.38
N GLN A 85 -12.77 -7.64 -16.37
CA GLN A 85 -14.12 -8.21 -16.31
C GLN A 85 -14.10 -9.74 -16.25
N ARG A 86 -13.16 -10.39 -16.96
CA ARG A 86 -12.98 -11.85 -16.91
C ARG A 86 -12.63 -12.33 -15.50
N ILE A 87 -11.72 -11.65 -14.81
CA ILE A 87 -11.35 -11.95 -13.42
C ILE A 87 -12.58 -11.90 -12.51
N LEU A 88 -13.41 -10.86 -12.63
CA LEU A 88 -14.63 -10.73 -11.83
C LEU A 88 -15.63 -11.87 -12.12
N LEU A 89 -15.85 -12.20 -13.39
CA LEU A 89 -16.72 -13.31 -13.79
C LEU A 89 -16.21 -14.65 -13.28
N GLN A 90 -14.89 -14.88 -13.34
CA GLN A 90 -14.25 -16.09 -12.82
C GLN A 90 -14.37 -16.18 -11.30
N ALA A 91 -14.12 -15.08 -10.58
CA ALA A 91 -14.28 -15.03 -9.12
C ALA A 91 -15.72 -15.39 -8.71
N ALA A 92 -16.72 -14.73 -9.31
CA ALA A 92 -18.13 -15.01 -9.05
C ALA A 92 -18.50 -16.46 -9.36
N ALA A 93 -18.09 -16.98 -10.52
CA ALA A 93 -18.41 -18.35 -10.94
C ALA A 93 -17.76 -19.42 -10.04
N ALA A 94 -16.58 -19.13 -9.50
CA ALA A 94 -15.84 -20.04 -8.61
C ALA A 94 -16.17 -19.87 -7.13
N GLY A 95 -17.14 -19.02 -6.79
CA GLY A 95 -17.58 -18.84 -5.41
C GLY A 95 -16.68 -17.92 -4.57
N MET A 96 -15.84 -17.11 -5.21
CA MET A 96 -14.89 -16.20 -4.55
C MET A 96 -15.45 -14.80 -4.36
N SER A 97 -15.14 -14.16 -3.23
CA SER A 97 -15.46 -12.75 -2.97
C SER A 97 -14.20 -11.88 -2.97
N ILE A 98 -14.32 -10.61 -3.34
CA ILE A 98 -13.21 -9.65 -3.45
C ILE A 98 -13.48 -8.46 -2.53
N TYR A 99 -12.49 -8.15 -1.69
CA TYR A 99 -12.46 -6.97 -0.81
C TYR A 99 -11.23 -6.12 -1.11
N ALA A 100 -11.37 -4.79 -1.09
CA ALA A 100 -10.26 -3.86 -1.30
C ALA A 100 -10.20 -2.77 -0.22
N PRO A 101 -9.09 -2.65 0.55
CA PRO A 101 -8.94 -1.58 1.52
C PRO A 101 -8.33 -0.29 0.93
N HIS A 102 -7.49 -0.41 -0.10
CA HIS A 102 -6.81 0.69 -0.82
C HIS A 102 -6.41 1.87 0.07
N THR A 103 -6.89 3.09 -0.21
CA THR A 103 -6.45 4.29 0.53
C THR A 103 -6.85 4.30 2.01
N ALA A 104 -7.83 3.49 2.43
CA ALA A 104 -8.07 3.31 3.87
C ALA A 104 -6.85 2.72 4.57
N LEU A 105 -6.13 1.81 3.91
CA LEU A 105 -4.92 1.20 4.43
C LEU A 105 -3.69 2.10 4.31
N ASP A 106 -3.68 3.01 3.33
CA ASP A 106 -2.67 4.08 3.27
C ASP A 106 -2.80 5.06 4.43
N ALA A 107 -4.04 5.37 4.81
CA ALA A 107 -4.36 6.36 5.83
C ALA A 107 -4.36 5.80 7.25
N ALA A 108 -4.49 4.49 7.42
CA ALA A 108 -4.56 3.82 8.72
C ALA A 108 -3.29 4.01 9.56
N ASP A 109 -3.47 4.04 10.88
CA ASP A 109 -2.39 3.88 11.86
C ASP A 109 -1.86 2.44 11.79
N GLY A 110 -0.56 2.28 11.60
CA GLY A 110 0.06 0.98 11.31
C GLY A 110 -0.19 0.48 9.88
N GLY A 111 -0.64 1.35 8.98
CA GLY A 111 -0.89 1.08 7.57
C GLY A 111 0.38 1.04 6.72
N ILE A 112 0.21 1.06 5.39
CA ILE A 112 1.32 0.94 4.44
C ILE A 112 2.37 2.03 4.63
N ASN A 113 1.95 3.27 4.85
CA ASN A 113 2.88 4.39 5.00
C ASN A 113 3.67 4.36 6.32
N ASP A 114 3.12 3.77 7.39
CA ASP A 114 3.86 3.54 8.64
C ASP A 114 4.88 2.42 8.50
N TRP A 115 4.51 1.33 7.81
CA TRP A 115 5.45 0.28 7.45
C TRP A 115 6.60 0.84 6.60
N LEU A 116 6.31 1.59 5.55
CA LEU A 116 7.33 2.19 4.69
C LEU A 116 8.21 3.19 5.46
N ALA A 117 7.63 3.98 6.36
CA ALA A 117 8.38 4.85 7.27
C ALA A 117 9.34 4.07 8.19
N SER A 118 8.96 2.86 8.62
CA SER A 118 9.84 2.01 9.43
C SER A 118 11.08 1.53 8.68
N LEU A 119 10.98 1.35 7.35
CA LEU A 119 12.12 0.95 6.52
C LEU A 119 13.13 2.10 6.39
N VAL A 120 12.63 3.33 6.21
CA VAL A 120 13.44 4.55 6.13
C VAL A 120 14.31 4.77 7.37
N ALA A 121 13.81 4.37 8.53
CA ALA A 121 14.54 4.55 9.79
C ALA A 121 15.79 3.66 9.90
N ALA A 122 15.92 2.61 9.06
CA ALA A 122 17.07 1.71 9.04
C ALA A 122 17.45 1.15 10.43
N GLY A 123 16.45 0.86 11.27
CA GLY A 123 16.64 0.40 12.66
C GLY A 123 16.97 1.48 13.69
N GLY A 124 17.13 2.74 13.25
CA GLY A 124 17.27 3.90 14.11
C GLY A 124 15.95 4.36 14.74
N ALA A 125 16.05 5.23 15.74
CA ALA A 125 14.88 5.83 16.37
C ALA A 125 14.33 6.99 15.52
N TYR A 126 13.00 7.08 15.40
CA TYR A 126 12.32 8.08 14.59
C TYR A 126 10.96 8.47 15.19
N THR A 127 10.36 9.54 14.67
CA THR A 127 8.96 9.88 14.86
C THR A 127 8.27 10.06 13.51
N THR A 128 6.96 9.86 13.47
CA THR A 128 6.14 10.06 12.27
C THR A 128 4.95 10.97 12.58
N THR A 129 4.51 11.71 11.56
CA THR A 129 3.25 12.45 11.57
C THR A 129 2.61 12.33 10.19
N PRO A 130 1.27 12.24 10.07
CA PRO A 130 0.62 12.21 8.77
C PRO A 130 0.84 13.53 8.03
N ILE A 131 1.10 13.46 6.72
CA ILE A 131 1.29 14.65 5.87
C ILE A 131 -0.06 15.34 5.61
N GLN A 132 -1.09 14.52 5.36
CA GLN A 132 -2.47 14.96 5.25
C GLN A 132 -3.30 14.24 6.33
N PRO A 133 -3.37 14.80 7.55
CA PRO A 133 -4.14 14.23 8.64
C PRO A 133 -5.63 14.10 8.29
N THR A 134 -6.27 13.03 8.73
CA THR A 134 -7.73 12.89 8.69
C THR A 134 -8.29 12.73 10.10
N SER A 135 -9.39 13.42 10.39
CA SER A 135 -10.13 13.29 11.65
C SER A 135 -11.21 12.20 11.59
N SER A 136 -11.19 11.35 10.55
CA SER A 136 -12.13 10.26 10.38
C SER A 136 -12.01 9.22 11.50
N TYR A 137 -13.17 8.77 12.01
CA TYR A 137 -13.26 7.82 13.11
C TYR A 137 -12.75 6.43 12.70
N ALA A 138 -11.79 5.89 13.45
CA ALA A 138 -11.46 4.47 13.44
C ALA A 138 -12.26 3.76 14.56
N PRO A 139 -13.06 2.72 14.30
CA PRO A 139 -13.92 2.09 15.32
C PRO A 139 -13.19 1.50 16.53
N SER A 140 -11.92 1.17 16.39
CA SER A 140 -11.04 0.73 17.47
C SER A 140 -10.47 1.90 18.29
N ALA A 141 -10.48 3.12 17.74
CA ALA A 141 -10.05 4.32 18.42
C ALA A 141 -11.24 4.96 19.15
N LYS A 142 -11.08 5.19 20.46
CA LYS A 142 -12.10 5.91 21.25
C LYS A 142 -12.23 7.38 20.85
N GLU A 143 -11.28 7.91 20.05
CA GLU A 143 -11.20 9.30 19.59
C GLU A 143 -10.59 9.36 18.17
N ALA A 144 -10.78 10.47 17.45
CA ALA A 144 -10.05 10.71 16.19
C ALA A 144 -8.54 10.69 16.47
N THR A 145 -7.81 9.80 15.82
CA THR A 145 -6.37 9.64 16.08
C THR A 145 -5.58 10.67 15.29
N GLU A 146 -4.71 11.43 15.94
CA GLU A 146 -3.72 12.29 15.24
C GLU A 146 -2.74 11.48 14.36
N ALA A 147 -2.76 10.15 14.48
CA ALA A 147 -1.93 9.21 13.73
C ALA A 147 -2.48 8.85 12.33
N THR A 148 -3.76 9.10 12.03
CA THR A 148 -4.37 8.74 10.74
C THR A 148 -4.25 9.84 9.69
N GLY A 149 -4.02 9.45 8.44
CA GLY A 149 -3.94 10.36 7.30
C GLY A 149 -3.00 9.87 6.21
N MET A 150 -2.97 10.55 5.06
CA MET A 150 -2.13 10.15 3.93
C MET A 150 -0.67 10.54 4.13
N GLY A 151 0.22 9.64 3.73
CA GLY A 151 1.68 9.80 3.82
C GLY A 151 2.20 9.96 5.24
N ARG A 152 3.53 9.95 5.40
CA ARG A 152 4.20 10.20 6.68
C ARG A 152 5.37 11.14 6.50
N LEU A 153 5.46 12.17 7.35
CA LEU A 153 6.70 12.89 7.57
C LEU A 153 7.47 12.19 8.69
N VAL A 154 8.55 11.53 8.31
CA VAL A 154 9.49 10.85 9.20
C VAL A 154 10.55 11.83 9.66
N ARG A 155 10.83 11.87 10.97
CA ARG A 155 11.98 12.56 11.54
C ARG A 155 12.86 11.57 12.27
N LEU A 156 14.10 11.43 11.78
CA LEU A 156 15.12 10.60 12.39
C LEU A 156 15.70 11.31 13.61
N LYS A 157 15.97 10.57 14.68
CA LYS A 157 16.65 11.12 15.86
C LYS A 157 18.13 11.41 15.60
N GLU A 158 18.75 10.64 14.72
CA GLU A 158 20.13 10.79 14.30
C GLU A 158 20.16 10.93 12.77
N GLU A 159 21.00 11.84 12.28
CA GLU A 159 21.21 12.00 10.84
C GLU A 159 21.99 10.81 10.28
N LEU A 160 21.62 10.40 9.06
CA LEU A 160 22.35 9.39 8.31
C LEU A 160 22.68 9.89 6.90
N PRO A 161 23.74 9.38 6.26
CA PRO A 161 24.05 9.73 4.87
C PRO A 161 22.93 9.30 3.92
N PHE A 162 22.60 10.12 2.92
CA PHE A 162 21.60 9.78 1.90
C PHE A 162 21.84 8.40 1.24
N ALA A 163 23.10 8.06 0.94
CA ALA A 163 23.46 6.76 0.39
C ALA A 163 23.07 5.60 1.32
N THR A 164 23.25 5.76 2.64
CA THR A 164 22.86 4.76 3.63
C THR A 164 21.34 4.57 3.65
N LEU A 165 20.56 5.65 3.51
CA LEU A 165 19.10 5.57 3.36
C LEU A 165 18.72 4.72 2.15
N VAL A 166 19.32 5.02 1.00
CA VAL A 166 19.03 4.34 -0.27
C VAL A 166 19.40 2.86 -0.23
N GLU A 167 20.55 2.51 0.34
CA GLU A 167 20.95 1.11 0.48
C GLU A 167 20.03 0.35 1.44
N SER A 168 19.61 0.96 2.55
CA SER A 168 18.63 0.33 3.44
C SER A 168 17.29 0.09 2.76
N LEU A 169 16.81 1.03 1.95
CA LEU A 169 15.58 0.86 1.17
C LEU A 169 15.71 -0.27 0.14
N LYS A 170 16.82 -0.34 -0.59
CA LYS A 170 17.09 -1.42 -1.55
C LYS A 170 17.07 -2.79 -0.86
N GLU A 171 17.77 -2.92 0.27
CA GLU A 171 17.82 -4.16 1.03
C GLU A 171 16.43 -4.55 1.56
N GLN A 172 15.74 -3.63 2.24
CA GLN A 172 14.47 -3.93 2.90
C GLN A 172 13.30 -4.12 1.92
N LEU A 173 13.34 -3.48 0.75
CA LEU A 173 12.36 -3.69 -0.32
C LEU A 173 12.76 -4.82 -1.28
N GLY A 174 13.96 -5.38 -1.14
CA GLY A 174 14.47 -6.43 -2.03
C GLY A 174 14.70 -5.96 -3.48
N LEU A 175 15.06 -4.69 -3.66
CA LEU A 175 15.23 -4.06 -4.98
C LEU A 175 16.70 -4.01 -5.39
N PRO A 176 17.05 -4.43 -6.62
CA PRO A 176 18.44 -4.35 -7.11
C PRO A 176 18.90 -2.91 -7.30
N SER A 177 17.96 -2.01 -7.63
CA SER A 177 18.20 -0.59 -7.88
C SER A 177 16.94 0.22 -7.57
N VAL A 178 17.12 1.51 -7.27
CA VAL A 178 16.05 2.50 -7.16
C VAL A 178 16.43 3.72 -8.00
N ARG A 179 15.44 4.55 -8.36
CA ARG A 179 15.69 5.81 -9.08
C ARG A 179 15.87 6.94 -8.08
N VAL A 180 16.92 7.74 -8.23
CA VAL A 180 17.22 8.86 -7.35
C VAL A 180 17.35 10.15 -8.14
N ALA A 181 16.90 11.25 -7.56
CA ALA A 181 17.19 12.60 -8.03
C ALA A 181 17.73 13.42 -6.86
N LEU A 182 18.87 14.07 -7.06
CA LEU A 182 19.54 14.88 -6.05
C LEU A 182 19.50 16.36 -6.45
N PRO A 183 19.43 17.28 -5.48
CA PRO A 183 19.82 18.66 -5.71
C PRO A 183 21.28 18.75 -6.16
N ASP A 184 21.63 19.73 -6.99
CA ASP A 184 23.02 19.90 -7.49
C ASP A 184 24.06 20.10 -6.37
N SER A 185 23.63 20.52 -5.18
CA SER A 185 24.47 20.73 -4.00
C SER A 185 24.65 19.49 -3.13
N TRP A 186 24.02 18.38 -3.46
CA TRP A 186 24.06 17.15 -2.68
C TRP A 186 25.04 16.14 -3.25
N GLU A 187 25.87 15.61 -2.37
CA GLU A 187 26.62 14.38 -2.60
C GLU A 187 25.90 13.21 -1.93
N PRO A 188 26.17 11.93 -2.31
CA PRO A 188 25.59 10.77 -1.64
C PRO A 188 25.83 10.71 -0.13
N THR A 189 26.83 11.43 0.38
CA THR A 189 27.14 11.54 1.81
C THR A 189 26.34 12.62 2.54
N HIS A 190 25.46 13.36 1.85
CA HIS A 190 24.69 14.45 2.47
C HIS A 190 23.86 13.93 3.65
N PRO A 191 23.91 14.58 4.84
CA PRO A 191 23.18 14.12 6.01
C PRO A 191 21.68 14.36 5.87
N VAL A 192 20.87 13.35 6.20
CA VAL A 192 19.41 13.43 6.16
C VAL A 192 18.80 13.08 7.52
N SER A 193 17.84 13.89 7.97
CA SER A 193 17.07 13.68 9.21
C SER A 193 15.56 13.77 9.00
N SER A 194 15.09 14.17 7.81
CA SER A 194 13.66 14.27 7.50
C SER A 194 13.31 13.68 6.14
N VAL A 195 12.30 12.81 6.14
CA VAL A 195 11.88 12.08 4.94
C VAL A 195 10.36 12.10 4.86
N ALA A 196 9.81 12.64 3.77
CA ALA A 196 8.40 12.53 3.47
C ALA A 196 8.16 11.25 2.67
N VAL A 197 7.24 10.42 3.13
CA VAL A 197 6.97 9.09 2.59
C VAL A 197 5.52 9.03 2.12
N CYS A 198 5.31 8.51 0.92
CA CYS A 198 3.99 8.13 0.41
C CYS A 198 4.15 6.93 -0.51
N ALA A 199 3.64 5.76 -0.12
CA ALA A 199 3.59 4.60 -1.00
C ALA A 199 2.74 4.88 -2.26
N GLY A 200 3.00 4.12 -3.32
CA GLY A 200 2.35 4.32 -4.62
C GLY A 200 2.77 5.65 -5.26
N SER A 201 1.80 6.54 -5.50
CA SER A 201 1.98 7.82 -6.19
C SER A 201 1.89 9.03 -5.24
N GLY A 202 3.03 9.57 -4.82
CA GLY A 202 3.11 10.52 -3.71
C GLY A 202 3.01 12.00 -4.06
N SER A 203 3.05 12.38 -5.34
CA SER A 203 3.20 13.80 -5.76
C SER A 203 2.11 14.72 -5.18
N GLY A 204 0.86 14.26 -5.16
CA GLY A 204 -0.26 15.03 -4.59
C GLY A 204 -0.11 15.25 -3.08
N VAL A 205 0.33 14.21 -2.35
CA VAL A 205 0.52 14.25 -0.90
C VAL A 205 1.69 15.17 -0.53
N PHE A 206 2.82 15.09 -1.24
CA PHE A 206 3.99 15.91 -0.93
C PHE A 206 3.75 17.42 -1.10
N ARG A 207 2.86 17.83 -2.01
CA ARG A 207 2.47 19.25 -2.15
C ARG A 207 1.79 19.82 -0.90
N LEU A 208 1.30 18.96 0.00
CA LEU A 208 0.65 19.36 1.25
C LEU A 208 1.64 19.54 2.42
N LEU A 209 2.92 19.25 2.21
CA LEU A 209 3.95 19.45 3.23
C LEU A 209 4.02 20.92 3.66
N ARG A 210 3.75 21.18 4.95
CA ARG A 210 3.86 22.53 5.54
C ARG A 210 5.31 23.00 5.66
N ARG A 211 6.25 22.06 5.71
CA ARG A 211 7.70 22.32 5.76
C ARG A 211 8.39 21.30 4.86
N PRO A 212 9.41 21.70 4.09
CA PRO A 212 10.13 20.77 3.23
C PRO A 212 10.82 19.68 4.09
N ALA A 213 10.76 18.45 3.60
CA ALA A 213 11.59 17.35 4.07
C ALA A 213 12.87 17.29 3.23
N HIS A 214 13.95 16.71 3.75
CA HIS A 214 15.19 16.55 2.99
C HIS A 214 14.99 15.58 1.82
N VAL A 215 14.22 14.50 2.03
CA VAL A 215 13.97 13.46 1.02
C VAL A 215 12.48 13.26 0.81
N LEU A 216 12.05 13.08 -0.43
CA LEU A 216 10.73 12.59 -0.82
C LEU A 216 10.87 11.13 -1.30
N LEU A 217 10.20 10.21 -0.63
CA LEU A 217 10.20 8.77 -0.94
C LEU A 217 8.82 8.33 -1.40
N SER A 218 8.73 7.81 -2.64
CA SER A 218 7.50 7.26 -3.18
C SER A 218 7.75 6.12 -4.16
N GLY A 219 6.70 5.49 -4.66
CA GLY A 219 6.83 4.56 -5.78
C GLY A 219 7.08 5.33 -7.09
N GLU A 220 6.28 6.37 -7.34
CA GLU A 220 6.39 7.19 -8.54
C GLU A 220 6.09 8.69 -8.31
N MET A 221 6.69 9.53 -9.15
CA MET A 221 6.42 10.96 -9.23
C MET A 221 6.46 11.44 -10.68
N GLY A 222 5.70 12.48 -10.99
CA GLY A 222 5.72 13.12 -12.31
C GLY A 222 7.05 13.83 -12.57
N HIS A 223 7.50 13.87 -13.84
CA HIS A 223 8.78 14.48 -14.22
C HIS A 223 8.95 15.92 -13.68
N HIS A 224 7.92 16.77 -13.84
CA HIS A 224 7.97 18.14 -13.35
C HIS A 224 7.95 18.24 -11.82
N ASP A 225 7.32 17.29 -11.12
CA ASP A 225 7.35 17.24 -9.66
C ASP A 225 8.76 16.90 -9.15
N VAL A 226 9.46 15.98 -9.82
CA VAL A 226 10.86 15.65 -9.50
C VAL A 226 11.78 16.85 -9.72
N LEU A 227 11.65 17.55 -10.87
CA LEU A 227 12.43 18.76 -11.14
C LEU A 227 12.15 19.88 -10.12
N ALA A 228 10.89 20.06 -9.73
CA ALA A 228 10.52 21.04 -8.72
C ALA A 228 11.11 20.70 -7.35
N ALA A 229 11.11 19.42 -6.96
CA ALA A 229 11.68 18.96 -5.70
C ALA A 229 13.21 19.21 -5.63
N THR A 230 13.96 18.84 -6.67
CA THR A 230 15.42 19.06 -6.68
C THR A 230 15.78 20.55 -6.72
N ALA A 231 15.04 21.35 -7.49
CA ALA A 231 15.20 22.81 -7.50
C ALA A 231 14.87 23.45 -6.13
N ALA A 232 13.99 22.84 -5.35
CA ALA A 232 13.68 23.24 -3.97
C ALA A 232 14.66 22.70 -2.92
N GLY A 233 15.74 22.02 -3.35
CA GLY A 233 16.76 21.47 -2.46
C GLY A 233 16.36 20.17 -1.76
N GLN A 234 15.39 19.43 -2.31
CA GLN A 234 14.94 18.13 -1.81
C GLN A 234 15.45 17.00 -2.71
N ALA A 235 15.92 15.90 -2.13
CA ALA A 235 16.17 14.68 -2.87
C ALA A 235 14.88 13.89 -3.09
N VAL A 236 14.86 13.08 -4.15
CA VAL A 236 13.75 12.16 -4.45
C VAL A 236 14.30 10.74 -4.57
N VAL A 237 13.60 9.78 -3.96
CA VAL A 237 13.83 8.34 -4.12
C VAL A 237 12.54 7.71 -4.63
N LEU A 238 12.61 7.05 -5.78
CA LEU A 238 11.49 6.33 -6.41
C LEU A 238 11.81 4.84 -6.48
N CYS A 239 10.90 4.03 -5.95
CA CYS A 239 11.07 2.58 -5.84
C CYS A 239 10.16 1.77 -6.79
N GLU A 240 9.49 2.42 -7.74
CA GLU A 240 8.33 1.90 -8.50
C GLU A 240 7.09 1.70 -7.63
N HIS A 241 5.91 1.84 -8.26
CA HIS A 241 4.62 1.99 -7.59
C HIS A 241 4.38 0.89 -6.53
N THR A 242 4.31 -0.36 -6.99
CA THR A 242 3.85 -1.48 -6.16
C THR A 242 4.91 -2.00 -5.22
N ASN A 243 6.18 -1.73 -5.48
CA ASN A 243 7.29 -2.13 -4.60
C ASN A 243 7.25 -1.42 -3.26
N THR A 244 6.70 -0.19 -3.22
CA THR A 244 6.47 0.55 -1.96
C THR A 244 5.25 0.08 -1.16
N GLU A 245 4.52 -0.92 -1.64
CA GLU A 245 3.26 -1.39 -1.08
C GLU A 245 3.31 -2.88 -0.74
N ARG A 246 3.85 -3.70 -1.66
CA ARG A 246 3.78 -5.17 -1.63
C ARG A 246 4.40 -5.80 -0.39
N GLY A 247 5.49 -5.24 0.11
CA GLY A 247 6.16 -5.76 1.31
C GLY A 247 5.28 -5.73 2.55
N PHE A 248 4.36 -4.76 2.65
CA PHE A 248 3.38 -4.66 3.76
C PHE A 248 2.54 -5.92 3.90
N LEU A 249 2.13 -6.53 2.78
CA LEU A 249 1.26 -7.72 2.80
C LEU A 249 1.90 -8.86 3.57
N ARG A 250 3.20 -9.12 3.34
CA ARG A 250 3.95 -10.20 4.01
C ARG A 250 4.43 -9.80 5.40
N ALA A 251 4.92 -8.57 5.55
CA ALA A 251 5.55 -8.10 6.79
C ALA A 251 4.53 -7.83 7.90
N VAL A 252 3.33 -7.37 7.54
CA VAL A 252 2.33 -6.89 8.51
C VAL A 252 1.00 -7.61 8.33
N LEU A 253 0.33 -7.41 7.19
CA LEU A 253 -1.08 -7.80 7.04
C LEU A 253 -1.32 -9.30 7.17
N LEU A 254 -0.42 -10.13 6.62
CA LEU A 254 -0.46 -11.58 6.74
C LEU A 254 -0.52 -12.01 8.21
N GLN A 255 0.40 -11.51 9.04
CA GLN A 255 0.50 -11.88 10.45
C GLN A 255 -0.74 -11.40 11.23
N THR A 256 -1.18 -10.17 10.98
CA THR A 256 -2.40 -9.62 11.57
C THR A 256 -3.62 -10.48 11.27
N LEU A 257 -3.79 -10.90 10.01
CA LEU A 257 -4.95 -11.68 9.60
C LEU A 257 -4.87 -13.13 10.06
N GLN A 258 -3.69 -13.76 10.07
CA GLN A 258 -3.50 -15.10 10.63
C GLN A 258 -3.86 -15.15 12.12
N ALA A 259 -3.44 -14.14 12.89
CA ALA A 259 -3.76 -14.06 14.32
C ALA A 259 -5.25 -13.82 14.60
N ARG A 260 -5.96 -13.12 13.70
CA ARG A 260 -7.34 -12.68 13.93
C ARG A 260 -8.41 -13.50 13.21
N LEU A 261 -8.02 -14.31 12.23
CA LEU A 261 -8.91 -15.19 11.45
C LEU A 261 -8.64 -16.66 11.77
N GLU A 262 -8.78 -17.06 13.03
CA GLU A 262 -8.58 -18.45 13.50
C GLU A 262 -9.19 -19.51 12.57
N GLY A 263 -8.44 -20.56 12.25
CA GLY A 263 -8.86 -21.65 11.38
C GLY A 263 -8.91 -21.31 9.88
N THR A 264 -8.51 -20.11 9.47
CA THR A 264 -8.43 -19.67 8.06
C THR A 264 -7.01 -19.81 7.53
N THR A 265 -6.84 -20.38 6.35
CA THR A 265 -5.55 -20.34 5.65
C THR A 265 -5.39 -18.97 4.98
N VAL A 266 -4.44 -18.16 5.45
CA VAL A 266 -4.12 -16.85 4.84
C VAL A 266 -2.83 -16.96 4.04
N LEU A 267 -2.90 -16.57 2.77
CA LEU A 267 -1.82 -16.64 1.79
C LEU A 267 -1.52 -15.25 1.25
N VAL A 268 -0.28 -15.03 0.82
CA VAL A 268 0.08 -13.88 -0.04
C VAL A 268 0.41 -14.45 -1.42
N SER A 269 -0.11 -13.81 -2.47
CA SER A 269 0.12 -14.24 -3.85
C SER A 269 1.63 -14.41 -4.14
N GLU A 270 1.94 -15.48 -4.87
CA GLU A 270 3.26 -15.74 -5.46
C GLU A 270 3.34 -15.28 -6.92
N LYS A 271 2.19 -14.96 -7.54
CA LYS A 271 2.09 -14.48 -8.92
C LYS A 271 2.03 -12.97 -9.04
N ASP A 272 1.74 -12.27 -7.97
CA ASP A 272 1.78 -10.81 -7.89
C ASP A 272 3.23 -10.30 -7.91
N HIS A 273 3.53 -9.47 -8.91
CA HIS A 273 4.84 -8.86 -9.13
C HIS A 273 4.67 -7.48 -9.77
N ASP A 274 5.69 -6.63 -9.63
CA ASP A 274 5.69 -5.33 -10.33
C ASP A 274 5.77 -5.58 -11.85
N PRO A 275 4.92 -4.91 -12.66
CA PRO A 275 4.95 -5.08 -14.11
C PRO A 275 6.20 -4.45 -14.76
N LEU A 276 6.93 -3.59 -14.05
CA LEU A 276 8.16 -2.95 -14.53
C LEU A 276 9.38 -3.72 -14.04
N VAL A 277 10.27 -4.04 -14.97
CA VAL A 277 11.56 -4.68 -14.69
C VAL A 277 12.69 -3.83 -15.25
N ALA A 278 13.79 -3.74 -14.50
CA ALA A 278 15.05 -3.22 -15.03
C ALA A 278 15.67 -4.27 -15.97
N TRP A 279 16.03 -3.86 -17.18
CA TRP A 279 16.67 -4.72 -18.18
C TRP A 279 18.12 -4.29 -18.44
#